data_AF-A0A1H9LIM8-F1
#
_entry.id   AF-A0A1H9LIM8-F1
#
_cell.length_a   1.000
_cell.length_b   1.000
_cell.length_c   1.000
_cell.angle_alpha   90.00
_cell.angle_beta   90.00
_cell.angle_gamma   90.00
#
_symmetry.space_group_name_H-M   'P 1'
#
loop_
_entity.id
_entity.type
_entity.pdbx_description
1 polymer ?
#
loop_
_entity_poly.entity_id
_entity_poly.type
_entity_poly.pdbx_seq_one_letter_code
_entity_poly.pdbx_strand_id
1 'polypeptide(L)'
;MKNFLMAGIVGLTTFGSVAFAQTPSVTDAEFVTKASVGNTFEVEEAKIALQQASDAKLKQFAQKMIDDHTDAEKKLATAAGKAGDQPQTTLDQPHQAMLDNLKTFNGTDFDKIYIADQIAAHDETVNLLSDYKQNGQNNDLKSWADDSLTVVKGHKAMIDAM
;
A
#
# COMPACT_ATOMS: atom_id res chain seq x y z
N MET A 1 -71.83 -31.63 -16.81
CA MET A 1 -71.58 -31.07 -18.15
C MET A 1 -71.19 -29.60 -18.00
N LYS A 2 -70.13 -29.21 -18.72
CA LYS A 2 -69.68 -27.85 -19.08
C LYS A 2 -68.74 -27.11 -18.11
N ASN A 3 -67.46 -27.26 -18.45
CA ASN A 3 -66.34 -26.35 -18.18
C ASN A 3 -66.62 -24.91 -18.65
N PHE A 4 -66.04 -23.94 -17.94
CA PHE A 4 -65.43 -22.70 -18.45
C PHE A 4 -64.30 -22.32 -17.46
N LEU A 5 -63.02 -22.53 -17.77
CA LEU A 5 -62.06 -21.64 -18.46
C LEU A 5 -61.74 -20.30 -17.74
N MET A 6 -60.55 -20.30 -17.11
CA MET A 6 -59.47 -19.28 -17.04
C MET A 6 -59.76 -17.78 -16.92
N ALA A 7 -59.25 -17.19 -15.83
CA ALA A 7 -58.36 -16.02 -15.74
C ALA A 7 -57.95 -15.95 -14.24
N GLY A 8 -56.71 -15.79 -13.78
CA GLY A 8 -55.55 -15.05 -14.24
C GLY A 8 -54.98 -14.38 -12.98
N ILE A 9 -53.69 -14.53 -12.70
CA ILE A 9 -52.76 -13.57 -12.06
C ILE A 9 -51.49 -14.35 -11.68
N VAL A 10 -50.43 -13.99 -12.40
CA VAL A 10 -49.04 -14.34 -12.13
C VAL A 10 -48.59 -13.54 -10.91
N GLY A 11 -48.28 -14.22 -9.81
CA GLY A 11 -47.58 -13.63 -8.66
C GLY A 11 -46.07 -13.75 -8.87
N LEU A 12 -45.46 -12.77 -9.52
CA LEU A 12 -44.01 -12.66 -9.67
C LEU A 12 -43.42 -12.19 -8.33
N THR A 13 -42.80 -13.10 -7.58
CA THR A 13 -42.00 -12.74 -6.40
C THR A 13 -40.66 -12.18 -6.86
N THR A 14 -40.52 -10.86 -6.84
CA THR A 14 -39.23 -10.20 -7.03
C THR A 14 -38.38 -10.36 -5.77
N PHE A 15 -37.31 -11.17 -5.85
CA PHE A 15 -36.22 -11.09 -4.88
C PHE A 15 -35.49 -9.78 -5.13
N GLY A 16 -35.70 -8.79 -4.26
CA GLY A 16 -34.88 -7.58 -4.24
C GLY A 16 -33.47 -7.94 -3.79
N SER A 17 -32.52 -7.96 -4.72
CA SER A 17 -31.11 -8.04 -4.39
C SER A 17 -30.74 -6.84 -3.52
N VAL A 18 -30.36 -7.09 -2.27
CA VAL A 18 -29.67 -6.09 -1.46
C VAL A 18 -28.35 -5.76 -2.16
N ALA A 19 -28.32 -4.60 -2.83
CA ALA A 19 -27.07 -4.02 -3.29
C ALA A 19 -26.28 -3.65 -2.03
N PHE A 20 -25.29 -4.48 -1.68
CA PHE A 20 -24.26 -4.08 -0.73
C PHE A 20 -23.60 -2.84 -1.32
N ALA A 21 -23.74 -1.70 -0.65
CA ALA A 21 -22.96 -0.52 -0.97
C ALA A 21 -21.48 -0.91 -0.82
N GLN A 22 -20.80 -1.12 -1.94
CA GLN A 22 -19.34 -1.24 -1.92
C GLN A 22 -18.81 0.08 -1.37
N THR A 23 -18.04 0.02 -0.29
CA THR A 23 -17.18 1.13 0.12
C THR A 23 -16.41 1.56 -1.11
N PRO A 24 -16.39 2.84 -1.50
CA PRO A 24 -15.67 3.25 -2.69
C PRO A 24 -14.22 2.85 -2.53
N SER A 25 -13.75 1.95 -3.40
CA SER A 25 -12.36 1.56 -3.47
C SER A 25 -11.51 2.78 -3.80
N VAL A 26 -10.30 2.85 -3.25
CA VAL A 26 -9.29 3.84 -3.65
C VAL A 26 -9.20 3.88 -5.18
N THR A 27 -9.21 5.09 -5.75
CA THR A 27 -9.08 5.26 -7.21
C THR A 27 -7.67 4.90 -7.66
N ASP A 28 -7.48 4.53 -8.93
CA ASP A 28 -6.16 4.20 -9.48
C ASP A 28 -5.14 5.34 -9.25
N ALA A 29 -5.54 6.59 -9.54
CA ALA A 29 -4.73 7.77 -9.30
C ALA A 29 -4.37 7.97 -7.82
N GLU A 30 -5.36 7.83 -6.92
CA GLU A 30 -5.12 7.97 -5.48
C GLU A 30 -4.21 6.85 -4.94
N PHE A 31 -4.36 5.63 -5.44
CA PHE A 31 -3.48 4.52 -5.10
C PHE A 31 -2.04 4.79 -5.53
N VAL A 32 -1.84 5.19 -6.79
CA VAL A 32 -0.52 5.51 -7.34
C VAL A 32 0.15 6.63 -6.54
N THR A 33 -0.59 7.70 -6.21
CA THR A 33 -0.06 8.79 -5.38
C THR A 33 0.33 8.30 -3.99
N LYS A 34 -0.56 7.60 -3.27
CA LYS A 34 -0.27 7.11 -1.91
C LYS A 34 0.91 6.14 -1.89
N ALA A 35 0.93 5.19 -2.81
CA ALA A 35 2.01 4.22 -2.92
C ALA A 35 3.36 4.88 -3.22
N SER A 36 3.41 5.85 -4.14
CA SER A 36 4.65 6.56 -4.50
C SER A 36 5.15 7.48 -3.38
N VAL A 37 4.24 8.18 -2.68
CA VAL A 37 4.62 9.04 -1.55
C VAL A 37 5.16 8.20 -0.38
N GLY A 38 4.46 7.12 0.01
CA GLY A 38 4.93 6.21 1.06
C GLY A 38 6.27 5.55 0.68
N ASN A 39 6.40 5.10 -0.56
CA ASN A 39 7.66 4.52 -1.06
C ASN A 39 8.81 5.53 -1.02
N THR A 40 8.56 6.78 -1.41
CA THR A 40 9.56 7.86 -1.33
C THR A 40 9.97 8.11 0.12
N PHE A 41 9.01 8.13 1.05
CA PHE A 41 9.28 8.29 2.48
C PHE A 41 10.20 7.17 2.99
N GLU A 42 9.86 5.91 2.74
CA GLU A 42 10.65 4.76 3.22
C GLU A 42 12.06 4.73 2.64
N VAL A 43 12.24 5.16 1.38
CA VAL A 43 13.58 5.30 0.76
C VAL A 43 14.40 6.38 1.45
N GLU A 44 13.82 7.57 1.69
CA GLU A 44 14.54 8.66 2.36
C GLU A 44 14.84 8.33 3.82
N GLU A 45 13.91 7.67 4.51
CA GLU A 45 14.09 7.20 5.88
C GLU A 45 15.22 6.16 5.97
N ALA A 46 15.23 5.18 5.06
CA ALA A 46 16.27 4.16 5.00
C ALA A 46 17.66 4.75 4.68
N LYS A 47 17.75 5.82 3.87
CA LYS A 47 19.02 6.52 3.65
C LYS A 47 19.56 7.16 4.93
N ILE A 48 18.68 7.71 5.77
CA ILE A 48 19.07 8.23 7.10
C ILE A 48 19.57 7.08 7.97
N ALA A 49 18.84 5.96 8.02
CA ALA A 49 19.21 4.79 8.81
C ALA A 49 20.56 4.17 8.39
N LEU A 50 20.83 4.08 7.09
CA LEU A 50 22.12 3.60 6.59
C LEU A 50 23.30 4.42 7.13
N GLN A 51 23.10 5.73 7.33
CA GLN A 51 24.11 6.63 7.86
C GLN A 51 24.18 6.61 9.40
N GLN A 52 23.03 6.64 10.08
CA GLN A 52 22.95 6.93 11.51
C GLN A 52 22.75 5.72 12.41
N ALA A 53 22.22 4.60 11.88
CA ALA A 53 21.95 3.42 12.69
C ALA A 53 23.23 2.92 13.39
N SER A 54 23.08 2.40 14.60
CA SER A 54 24.20 1.83 15.36
C SER A 54 24.29 0.32 15.17
N ASP A 55 23.15 -0.35 14.99
CA ASP A 55 23.08 -1.78 14.70
C ASP A 55 23.42 -2.11 13.23
N ALA A 56 24.34 -3.06 13.03
CA ALA A 56 24.79 -3.46 11.70
C ALA A 56 23.71 -4.19 10.88
N LYS A 57 22.82 -4.96 11.53
CA LYS A 57 21.67 -5.58 10.87
C LYS A 57 20.66 -4.53 10.44
N LEU A 58 20.47 -3.48 11.25
CA LEU A 58 19.58 -2.38 10.88
C LEU A 58 20.09 -1.61 9.65
N LYS A 59 21.41 -1.42 9.52
CA LYS A 59 22.02 -0.88 8.29
C LYS A 59 21.82 -1.80 7.07
N GLN A 60 21.94 -3.11 7.25
CA GLN A 60 21.70 -4.07 6.17
C GLN A 60 20.23 -4.06 5.74
N PHE A 61 19.30 -3.97 6.70
CA PHE A 61 17.89 -3.80 6.43
C PHE A 61 17.62 -2.50 5.68
N ALA A 62 18.18 -1.38 6.14
CA ALA A 62 18.04 -0.08 5.47
C ALA A 62 18.55 -0.11 4.00
N GLN A 63 19.70 -0.77 3.74
CA GLN A 63 20.16 -0.95 2.37
C GLN A 63 19.16 -1.76 1.52
N LYS A 64 18.61 -2.84 2.08
CA LYS A 64 17.59 -3.67 1.41
C LYS A 64 16.32 -2.86 1.12
N MET A 65 15.89 -2.01 2.04
CA MET A 65 14.76 -1.09 1.84
C MET A 65 15.02 -0.16 0.66
N ILE A 66 16.20 0.48 0.59
CA ILE A 66 16.56 1.36 -0.53
C ILE A 66 16.49 0.62 -1.87
N ASP A 67 17.09 -0.57 -1.93
CA ASP A 67 17.20 -1.34 -3.18
C ASP A 67 15.83 -1.80 -3.67
N ASP A 68 15.03 -2.42 -2.78
CA ASP A 68 13.74 -2.99 -3.14
C ASP A 68 12.70 -1.90 -3.46
N HIS A 69 12.66 -0.81 -2.68
CA HIS A 69 11.71 0.29 -2.90
C HIS A 69 12.06 1.12 -4.14
N THR A 70 13.35 1.26 -4.47
CA THR A 70 13.77 1.88 -5.73
C THR A 70 13.34 1.04 -6.95
N ASP A 71 13.40 -0.29 -6.85
CA ASP A 71 12.90 -1.17 -7.89
C ASP A 71 11.36 -1.16 -7.98
N ALA A 72 10.68 -1.15 -6.82
CA ALA A 72 9.23 -1.05 -6.75
C ALA A 72 8.69 0.23 -7.41
N GLU A 73 9.33 1.39 -7.18
CA GLU A 73 8.96 2.67 -7.79
C GLU A 73 9.03 2.63 -9.32
N LYS A 74 10.09 2.05 -9.89
CA LYS A 74 10.26 1.92 -11.35
C LYS A 74 9.16 1.06 -11.96
N LYS A 75 8.79 -0.01 -11.27
CA LYS A 75 7.69 -0.90 -11.68
C LYS A 75 6.33 -0.20 -11.54
N LEU A 76 6.13 0.59 -10.48
CA LEU A 76 4.92 1.40 -10.29
C LEU A 76 4.77 2.41 -11.43
N ALA A 77 5.82 3.15 -11.76
CA ALA A 77 5.81 4.11 -12.86
C ALA A 77 5.45 3.46 -14.20
N THR A 78 5.92 2.24 -14.44
CA THR A 78 5.59 1.46 -15.65
C THR A 78 4.11 1.03 -15.66
N ALA A 79 3.57 0.58 -14.53
CA ALA A 79 2.18 0.18 -14.40
C ALA A 79 1.21 1.38 -14.49
N ALA A 80 1.53 2.47 -13.80
CA ALA A 80 0.76 3.71 -13.78
C ALA A 80 0.77 4.43 -15.14
N GLY A 81 1.92 4.47 -15.82
CA GLY A 81 2.06 5.14 -17.12
C GLY A 81 1.15 4.56 -18.21
N LYS A 82 0.84 3.25 -18.14
CA LYS A 82 -0.15 2.62 -19.04
C LYS A 82 -1.59 3.04 -18.74
N ALA A 83 -1.87 3.49 -17.52
CA ALA A 83 -3.16 3.98 -17.05
C ALA A 83 -3.38 5.47 -17.32
N GLY A 84 -2.32 6.21 -17.66
CA GLY A 84 -2.34 7.68 -17.76
C GLY A 84 -2.11 8.40 -16.43
N ASP A 85 -1.83 7.65 -15.35
CA ASP A 85 -1.44 8.19 -14.05
C ASP A 85 0.08 8.38 -13.97
N GLN A 86 0.54 9.24 -13.04
CA GLN A 86 1.96 9.48 -12.81
C GLN A 86 2.28 9.43 -11.31
N PRO A 87 3.31 8.67 -10.89
CA PRO A 87 3.79 8.69 -9.51
C PRO A 87 4.17 10.09 -9.04
N GLN A 88 3.97 10.37 -7.76
CA GLN A 88 4.37 11.62 -7.11
C GLN A 88 5.43 11.34 -6.05
N THR A 89 6.65 11.78 -6.32
CA THR A 89 7.80 11.56 -5.44
C THR A 89 8.11 12.74 -4.52
N THR A 90 7.16 13.67 -4.36
CA THR A 90 7.30 14.78 -3.42
C THR A 90 6.63 14.38 -2.11
N LEU A 91 7.38 14.39 -1.01
CA LEU A 91 6.84 14.11 0.30
C LEU A 91 5.80 15.17 0.70
N ASP A 92 4.75 14.70 1.36
CA ASP A 92 3.84 15.59 2.08
C ASP A 92 4.49 16.08 3.39
N GLN A 93 3.82 17.07 4.01
CA GLN A 93 4.32 17.68 5.23
C GLN A 93 4.43 16.69 6.42
N PRO A 94 3.46 15.78 6.65
CA PRO A 94 3.60 14.72 7.65
C PRO A 94 4.87 13.87 7.48
N HIS A 95 5.10 13.31 6.29
CA HIS A 95 6.27 12.46 6.05
C HIS A 95 7.57 13.26 6.20
N GLN A 96 7.62 14.50 5.72
CA GLN A 96 8.79 15.37 5.93
C GLN A 96 9.07 15.61 7.42
N ALA A 97 8.03 15.82 8.24
CA ALA A 97 8.17 16.02 9.67
C ALA A 97 8.68 14.74 10.38
N MET A 98 8.26 13.55 9.94
CA MET A 98 8.79 12.28 10.45
C MET A 98 10.29 12.16 10.17
N LEU A 99 10.74 12.43 8.94
CA LEU A 99 12.17 12.42 8.60
C LEU A 99 12.98 13.42 9.42
N ASP A 100 12.44 14.62 9.63
CA ASP A 100 13.13 15.65 10.40
C ASP A 100 13.20 15.30 11.89
N ASN A 101 12.16 14.67 12.44
CA ASN A 101 12.16 14.14 13.80
C ASN A 101 13.19 13.02 13.96
N LEU A 102 13.23 12.05 13.03
CA LEU A 102 14.15 10.92 13.07
C LEU A 102 15.62 11.36 13.17
N LYS A 103 16.01 12.38 12.40
CA LYS A 103 17.38 12.93 12.39
C LYS A 103 17.83 13.52 13.74
N THR A 104 16.90 13.78 14.66
CA THR A 104 17.23 14.32 15.99
C THR A 104 17.71 13.23 16.96
N PHE A 105 17.43 11.96 16.66
CA PHE A 105 17.86 10.82 17.46
C PHE A 105 19.23 10.31 17.02
N ASN A 106 19.92 9.62 17.94
CA ASN A 106 21.22 9.02 17.69
C ASN A 106 21.35 7.70 18.45
N GLY A 107 22.31 6.87 18.08
CA GLY A 107 22.62 5.67 18.86
C GLY A 107 21.46 4.66 18.88
N THR A 108 21.30 3.97 20.01
CA THR A 108 20.20 3.03 20.22
C THR A 108 18.81 3.68 20.21
N ASP A 109 18.70 4.97 20.55
CA ASP A 109 17.41 5.66 20.49
C ASP A 109 17.00 5.92 19.04
N PHE A 110 17.95 6.24 18.16
CA PHE A 110 17.70 6.27 16.71
C PHE A 110 17.20 4.92 16.22
N ASP A 111 17.90 3.84 16.56
CA ASP A 111 17.57 2.49 16.09
C ASP A 111 16.13 2.11 16.48
N LYS A 112 15.70 2.43 17.71
CA LYS A 112 14.33 2.17 18.19
C LYS A 112 13.26 2.95 17.45
N ILE A 113 13.51 4.24 17.19
CA ILE A 113 12.54 5.10 16.47
C ILE A 113 12.40 4.61 15.04
N TYR A 114 13.51 4.35 14.35
CA TYR A 114 13.48 3.82 12.98
C TYR A 114 12.76 2.46 12.90
N ILE A 115 13.00 1.53 13.83
CA ILE A 115 12.27 0.25 13.87
C ILE A 115 10.76 0.48 14.04
N ALA A 116 10.35 1.37 14.95
CA ALA A 116 8.94 1.66 15.20
C ALA A 116 8.26 2.30 13.98
N ASP A 117 8.92 3.27 13.34
CA ASP A 117 8.41 3.96 12.15
C ASP A 117 8.27 2.98 10.98
N GLN A 118 9.27 2.10 10.77
CA GLN A 118 9.22 1.07 9.74
C GLN A 118 8.08 0.08 9.98
N ILE A 119 7.86 -0.39 11.21
CA ILE A 119 6.72 -1.28 11.51
C ILE A 119 5.39 -0.62 11.14
N ALA A 120 5.20 0.65 11.52
CA ALA A 120 3.97 1.39 11.24
C ALA A 120 3.78 1.62 9.73
N ALA A 121 4.82 2.05 9.02
CA ALA A 121 4.79 2.29 7.58
C ALA A 121 4.49 0.99 6.78
N HIS A 122 5.07 -0.14 7.20
CA HIS A 122 4.81 -1.43 6.57
C HIS A 122 3.38 -1.91 6.83
N ASP A 123 2.82 -1.70 8.03
CA ASP A 123 1.42 -2.04 8.32
C ASP A 123 0.44 -1.23 7.46
N GLU A 124 0.68 0.07 7.31
CA GLU A 124 -0.10 0.93 6.42
C GLU A 124 0.01 0.47 4.96
N THR A 125 1.22 0.21 4.49
CA THR A 125 1.48 -0.23 3.12
C THR A 125 0.85 -1.60 2.84
N VAL A 126 0.93 -2.55 3.77
CA VAL A 126 0.24 -3.86 3.65
C VAL A 126 -1.26 -3.67 3.47
N ASN A 127 -1.88 -2.75 4.21
CA ASN A 127 -3.30 -2.45 4.09
C ASN A 127 -3.64 -1.83 2.73
N LEU A 128 -2.87 -0.81 2.30
CA LEU A 128 -3.06 -0.14 1.00
C LEU A 128 -2.95 -1.12 -0.16
N LEU A 129 -1.89 -1.94 -0.18
CA LEU A 129 -1.65 -2.91 -1.24
C LEU A 129 -2.70 -4.03 -1.24
N SER A 130 -3.11 -4.51 -0.06
CA SER A 130 -4.14 -5.55 0.06
C SER A 130 -5.50 -5.06 -0.43
N ASP A 131 -5.90 -3.84 -0.05
CA ASP A 131 -7.16 -3.23 -0.49
C ASP A 131 -7.16 -3.03 -2.01
N TYR A 132 -6.09 -2.46 -2.57
CA TYR A 132 -6.03 -2.23 -4.00
C TYR A 132 -5.94 -3.52 -4.81
N LYS A 133 -5.20 -4.53 -4.35
CA LYS A 133 -5.18 -5.87 -4.95
C LYS A 133 -6.60 -6.46 -5.03
N GLN A 134 -7.42 -6.26 -4.00
CA GLN A 134 -8.77 -6.81 -3.95
C GLN A 134 -9.76 -5.99 -4.80
N ASN A 135 -9.74 -4.67 -4.64
CA ASN A 135 -10.82 -3.78 -5.05
C ASN A 135 -10.44 -2.84 -6.21
N GLY A 136 -9.16 -2.74 -6.56
CA GLY A 136 -8.67 -1.91 -7.67
C GLY A 136 -9.18 -2.38 -9.03
N GLN A 137 -9.17 -1.45 -9.99
CA GLN A 137 -9.72 -1.65 -11.33
C GLN A 137 -8.65 -1.95 -12.38
N ASN A 138 -7.47 -1.35 -12.24
CA ASN A 138 -6.38 -1.53 -13.19
C ASN A 138 -5.60 -2.82 -12.93
N ASN A 139 -5.63 -3.76 -13.89
CA ASN A 139 -4.98 -5.07 -13.74
C ASN A 139 -3.45 -4.99 -13.57
N ASP A 140 -2.78 -4.04 -14.22
CA ASP A 140 -1.32 -3.88 -14.10
C ASP A 140 -0.96 -3.35 -12.71
N LEU A 141 -1.71 -2.38 -12.18
CA LEU A 141 -1.54 -1.89 -10.82
C LEU A 141 -1.89 -2.94 -9.77
N LYS A 142 -2.89 -3.80 -10.01
CA LYS A 142 -3.20 -4.95 -9.13
C LYS A 142 -2.07 -5.97 -9.09
N SER A 143 -1.48 -6.28 -10.25
CA SER A 143 -0.32 -7.18 -10.33
C SER A 143 0.86 -6.59 -9.58
N TRP A 144 1.14 -5.30 -9.79
CA TRP A 144 2.18 -4.60 -9.05
C TRP A 144 1.91 -4.62 -7.54
N ALA A 145 0.66 -4.39 -7.12
CA ALA A 145 0.29 -4.39 -5.71
C ALA A 145 0.51 -5.77 -5.06
N ASP A 146 0.23 -6.86 -5.77
CA ASP A 146 0.45 -8.22 -5.27
C ASP A 146 1.94 -8.56 -5.11
N ASP A 147 2.75 -8.21 -6.11
CA ASP A 147 4.20 -8.42 -6.07
C ASP A 147 4.84 -7.63 -4.92
N SER A 148 4.49 -6.34 -4.81
CA SER A 148 4.96 -5.45 -3.73
C SER A 148 4.50 -5.93 -2.36
N LEU A 149 3.28 -6.46 -2.23
CA LEU A 149 2.75 -6.96 -0.95
C LEU A 149 3.58 -8.13 -0.41
N THR A 150 4.10 -8.99 -1.29
CA THR A 150 4.98 -10.09 -0.90
C THR A 150 6.30 -9.57 -0.33
N VAL A 151 6.87 -8.56 -0.99
CA VAL A 151 8.13 -7.92 -0.57
C VAL A 151 7.97 -7.22 0.79
N VAL A 152 6.95 -6.35 0.92
CA VAL A 152 6.66 -5.59 2.14
C VAL A 152 6.38 -6.51 3.34
N LYS A 153 5.65 -7.62 3.15
CA LYS A 153 5.46 -8.61 4.24
C LYS A 153 6.78 -9.25 4.67
N GLY A 154 7.69 -9.47 3.73
CA GLY A 154 9.03 -9.97 4.02
C GLY A 154 9.84 -8.97 4.84
N HIS A 155 9.83 -7.70 4.45
CA HIS A 155 10.48 -6.63 5.21
C HIS A 155 9.88 -6.47 6.61
N LYS A 156 8.55 -6.49 6.72
CA LYS A 156 7.87 -6.45 8.02
C LYS A 156 8.31 -7.59 8.94
N ALA A 157 8.38 -8.82 8.43
CA ALA A 157 8.86 -9.96 9.21
C ALA A 157 10.33 -9.82 9.63
N MET A 158 11.17 -9.15 8.83
CA MET A 158 12.55 -8.87 9.19
C MET A 158 12.65 -7.84 10.32
N ILE A 159 11.89 -6.74 10.22
CA ILE A 159 11.95 -5.65 11.21
C ILE A 159 11.26 -6.02 12.53
N ASP A 160 10.18 -6.82 12.50
CA ASP A 160 9.51 -7.35 13.70
C ASP A 160 10.43 -8.29 14.52
N ALA A 161 11.51 -8.80 13.92
CA ALA A 161 12.47 -9.71 14.56
C ALA A 161 13.71 -9.01 15.13
N MET A 162 13.78 -7.67 15.06
CA MET A 162 14.86 -6.85 15.61
C MET A 162 14.54 -6.36 17.02
#